data_AF-A0A7C3GIE3-F1
#
_entry.id   AF-A0A7C3GIE3-F1
#
_cell.length_a   1.000
_cell.length_b   1.000
_cell.length_c   1.000
_cell.angle_alpha   90.00
_cell.angle_beta   90.00
_cell.angle_gamma   90.00
#
_symmetry.space_group_name_H-M   'P 1'
#
loop_
_entity.id
_entity.type
_entity.pdbx_description
1 polymer ?
#
loop_
_entity_poly.entity_id
_entity_poly.type
_entity_poly.pdbx_seq_one_letter_code
_entity_poly.pdbx_strand_id
1 'polypeptide(L)'
;MEISTSTWMMIAFVAAMILSIWKMYPFLVNRTLEDDDTGEDAHNFLVELMHRVLQNEETAPDTKELHEKMVIHEDFDKEKFWRFNLNKLNQLLYKHYAEHPHLNSIEDIHKELKEKRN
;
A
#
# COMPACT_ATOMS: atom_id res chain seq x y z
N MET A 1 -28.18 -11.84 53.06
CA MET A 1 -28.46 -12.96 52.14
C MET A 1 -27.13 -13.62 51.85
N GLU A 2 -26.98 -14.91 52.20
CA GLU A 2 -25.78 -15.66 51.84
C GLU A 2 -25.80 -15.89 50.33
N ILE A 3 -24.76 -15.40 49.64
CA ILE A 3 -24.64 -15.57 48.19
C ILE A 3 -24.25 -17.01 47.94
N SER A 4 -25.13 -17.76 47.27
CA SER A 4 -24.88 -19.16 46.94
C SER A 4 -23.68 -19.33 46.00
N THR A 5 -23.05 -20.50 46.02
CA THR A 5 -21.95 -20.83 45.10
C THR A 5 -22.38 -20.73 43.63
N SER A 6 -23.64 -21.01 43.31
CA SER A 6 -24.22 -20.84 41.96
C SER A 6 -24.22 -19.36 41.53
N THR A 7 -24.57 -18.46 42.44
CA THR A 7 -24.52 -17.01 42.19
C THR A 7 -23.09 -16.54 41.95
N TRP A 8 -22.11 -17.07 42.69
CA TRP A 8 -20.68 -16.78 42.46
C TRP A 8 -20.18 -17.26 41.10
N MET A 9 -20.58 -18.48 40.67
CA MET A 9 -20.22 -18.99 39.34
C MET A 9 -20.82 -18.15 38.22
N MET A 10 -22.07 -17.69 38.38
CA MET A 10 -22.72 -16.79 37.42
C MET A 10 -21.98 -15.45 37.32
N ILE A 11 -21.61 -14.85 38.46
CA ILE A 11 -20.85 -13.60 38.50
C ILE A 11 -19.49 -13.77 37.81
N ALA A 12 -18.76 -14.85 38.10
CA ALA A 12 -17.47 -15.13 37.48
C ALA A 12 -17.58 -15.31 35.96
N PHE A 13 -18.62 -16.00 35.49
CA PHE A 13 -18.89 -16.18 34.06
C PHE A 13 -19.16 -14.85 33.36
N VAL A 14 -20.05 -14.02 33.90
CA VAL A 14 -20.36 -12.70 33.33
C VAL A 14 -19.14 -11.79 33.33
N ALA A 15 -18.35 -11.79 34.40
CA ALA A 15 -17.11 -11.03 34.49
C ALA A 15 -16.09 -11.48 33.43
N ALA A 16 -15.87 -12.79 33.28
CA ALA A 16 -14.97 -13.33 32.27
C ALA A 16 -15.42 -13.01 30.84
N MET A 17 -16.73 -13.03 30.59
CA MET A 17 -17.32 -12.69 29.30
C MET A 17 -17.15 -11.20 28.96
N ILE A 18 -17.38 -10.30 29.92
CA ILE A 18 -17.17 -8.85 29.69
C ILE A 18 -15.68 -8.58 29.42
N LEU A 19 -14.78 -9.20 30.18
CA LEU A 19 -13.34 -9.07 29.99
C LEU A 19 -12.87 -9.61 28.63
N SER A 20 -13.44 -10.72 28.17
CA SER A 20 -13.10 -11.28 26.85
C SER A 20 -13.56 -10.38 25.72
N ILE A 21 -14.79 -9.85 25.78
CA ILE A 21 -15.30 -8.89 24.80
C ILE A 21 -14.46 -7.62 24.79
N TRP A 22 -14.15 -7.06 25.97
CA TRP A 22 -13.30 -5.87 26.09
C TRP A 22 -11.90 -6.10 25.48
N LYS A 23 -11.31 -7.29 25.69
CA LYS A 23 -10.02 -7.66 25.13
C LYS A 23 -10.06 -7.91 23.60
N MET A 24 -11.18 -8.41 23.08
CA MET A 24 -11.37 -8.63 21.64
C MET A 24 -11.81 -7.38 20.88
N TYR A 25 -12.44 -6.42 21.55
CA TYR A 25 -12.91 -5.17 20.96
C TYR A 25 -11.88 -4.48 20.04
N PRO A 26 -10.60 -4.28 20.43
CA PRO A 26 -9.62 -3.65 19.54
C PRO A 26 -9.34 -4.44 18.24
N PHE A 27 -9.59 -5.75 18.21
CA PHE A 27 -9.43 -6.57 17.00
C PHE A 27 -10.69 -6.58 16.11
N LEU A 28 -11.86 -6.29 16.68
CA LEU A 28 -13.12 -6.18 15.94
C LEU A 28 -13.28 -4.81 15.26
N VAL A 29 -12.67 -3.77 15.82
CA VAL A 29 -12.58 -2.48 15.14
C VAL A 29 -11.64 -2.67 13.95
N ASN A 30 -12.23 -2.75 12.76
CA ASN A 30 -11.51 -2.84 11.50
C ASN A 30 -10.82 -1.50 11.21
N ARG A 31 -9.75 -1.20 11.97
CA ARG A 31 -8.83 -0.12 11.64
C ARG A 31 -7.96 -0.65 10.53
N THR A 32 -8.03 -0.02 9.36
CA THR A 32 -6.97 -0.14 8.37
C THR A 32 -5.66 0.17 9.08
N LEU A 33 -4.65 -0.69 8.87
CA LEU A 33 -3.33 -0.43 9.41
C LEU A 33 -2.91 0.96 8.91
N GLU A 34 -2.49 1.83 9.83
CA GLU A 34 -2.09 3.21 9.52
C GLU A 34 -0.90 3.25 8.53
N ASP A 35 -0.18 2.14 8.47
CA ASP A 35 1.03 1.89 7.67
C ASP A 35 0.74 1.09 6.38
N ASP A 36 -0.51 1.06 5.90
CA ASP A 36 -0.83 0.36 4.66
C ASP A 36 -0.62 1.29 3.46
N ASP A 37 0.52 1.14 2.77
CA ASP A 37 0.92 1.84 1.54
C ASP A 37 0.00 1.56 0.32
N THR A 38 -1.23 1.11 0.55
CA THR A 38 -2.20 0.69 -0.48
C THR A 38 -3.31 1.70 -0.73
N GLY A 39 -3.25 2.88 -0.10
CA GLY A 39 -4.15 3.99 -0.40
C GLY A 39 -4.07 4.44 -1.86
N GLU A 40 -5.19 4.93 -2.40
CA GLU A 40 -5.27 5.44 -3.78
C GLU A 40 -4.28 6.60 -4.00
N ASP A 41 -4.09 7.43 -2.99
CA ASP A 41 -3.11 8.53 -2.98
C ASP A 41 -1.66 8.02 -3.11
N ALA A 42 -1.33 6.91 -2.44
CA ALA A 42 0.00 6.30 -2.49
C ALA A 42 0.29 5.72 -3.87
N HIS A 43 -0.72 5.11 -4.50
CA HIS A 43 -0.60 4.59 -5.86
C HIS A 43 -0.37 5.72 -6.88
N ASN A 44 -1.20 6.77 -6.85
CA ASN A 44 -1.10 7.89 -7.78
C ASN A 44 0.26 8.59 -7.65
N PHE A 45 0.73 8.79 -6.43
CA PHE A 45 2.05 9.35 -6.18
C PHE A 45 3.17 8.53 -6.84
N LEU A 46 3.16 7.20 -6.67
CA LEU A 46 4.18 6.33 -7.25
C LEU A 46 4.11 6.30 -8.79
N VAL A 47 2.91 6.42 -9.38
CA VAL A 47 2.74 6.54 -10.83
C VAL A 47 3.32 7.86 -11.34
N GLU A 48 3.04 8.98 -10.67
CA GLU A 48 3.63 10.28 -11.02
C GLU A 48 5.16 10.27 -10.90
N LEU A 49 5.69 9.65 -9.84
CA LEU A 49 7.12 9.50 -9.64
C LEU A 49 7.74 8.68 -10.77
N MET A 50 7.10 7.57 -11.14
CA MET A 50 7.52 6.74 -12.28
C MET A 50 7.54 7.55 -13.57
N HIS A 51 6.51 8.36 -13.84
CA HIS A 51 6.47 9.23 -15.02
C HIS A 51 7.58 10.28 -15.00
N ARG A 52 7.86 10.92 -13.86
CA ARG A 52 8.97 11.88 -13.71
C ARG A 52 10.32 11.24 -13.99
N VAL A 53 10.57 10.05 -13.41
CA VAL A 53 11.80 9.29 -13.65
C VAL A 53 11.93 8.97 -15.14
N LEU A 54 10.87 8.46 -15.78
CA LEU A 54 10.90 8.13 -17.21
C LEU A 54 11.07 9.36 -18.11
N GLN A 55 10.50 10.52 -17.75
CA GLN A 55 10.64 11.77 -18.52
C GLN A 55 12.06 12.33 -18.53
N ASN A 56 12.81 12.08 -17.45
CA ASN A 56 14.20 12.53 -17.31
C ASN A 56 15.19 11.62 -18.04
N GLU A 57 14.74 10.45 -18.52
CA GLU A 57 15.59 9.45 -19.14
C GLU A 57 15.57 9.52 -20.67
N GLU A 58 16.76 9.42 -21.28
CA GLU A 58 16.88 9.39 -22.74
C GLU A 58 16.44 8.06 -23.34
N THR A 59 16.65 6.95 -22.65
CA THR A 59 16.26 5.60 -23.07
C THR A 59 15.33 4.96 -22.05
N ALA A 60 14.44 4.08 -22.50
CA ALA A 60 13.57 3.33 -21.60
C ALA A 60 14.41 2.39 -20.69
N PRO A 61 14.38 2.58 -19.36
CA PRO A 61 15.11 1.72 -18.43
C PRO A 61 14.41 0.36 -18.29
N ASP A 62 15.18 -0.68 -17.97
CA ASP A 62 14.59 -1.96 -17.56
C ASP A 62 13.85 -1.79 -16.22
N THR A 63 12.95 -2.73 -15.90
CA THR A 63 12.16 -2.73 -14.67
C THR A 63 13.03 -2.60 -13.40
N LYS A 64 14.21 -3.24 -13.40
CA LYS A 64 15.16 -3.12 -12.27
C LYS A 64 15.78 -1.74 -12.17
N GLU A 65 16.21 -1.19 -13.30
CA GLU A 65 16.80 0.14 -13.38
C GLU A 65 15.77 1.21 -12.99
N LEU A 66 14.51 1.06 -13.45
CA LEU A 66 13.41 1.93 -13.08
C LEU A 66 13.17 1.92 -11.57
N HIS A 67 13.16 0.73 -10.95
CA HIS A 67 13.03 0.61 -9.50
C HIS A 67 14.17 1.31 -8.76
N GLU A 68 15.42 1.07 -9.15
CA GLU A 68 16.58 1.71 -8.55
C GLU A 68 16.50 3.24 -8.67
N LYS A 69 16.13 3.74 -9.85
CA LYS A 69 15.98 5.18 -10.09
C LYS A 69 14.84 5.78 -9.28
N MET A 70 13.71 5.09 -9.15
CA MET A 70 12.60 5.55 -8.30
C MET A 70 13.00 5.62 -6.84
N VAL A 71 13.74 4.64 -6.30
CA VAL A 71 14.18 4.62 -4.89
C VAL A 71 15.26 5.66 -4.58
N ILE A 72 16.05 6.04 -5.58
CA ILE A 72 17.10 7.07 -5.47
C ILE A 72 16.53 8.49 -5.71
N HIS A 73 15.37 8.61 -6.35
CA HIS A 73 14.77 9.89 -6.68
C HIS A 73 14.53 10.75 -5.44
N GLU A 74 14.75 12.07 -5.55
CA GLU A 74 14.65 13.01 -4.44
C GLU A 74 13.26 13.06 -3.79
N ASP A 75 12.22 12.90 -4.60
CA ASP A 75 10.84 12.85 -4.15
C ASP A 75 10.44 11.53 -3.46
N PHE A 76 11.29 10.49 -3.49
CA PHE A 76 10.94 9.19 -2.93
C PHE A 76 11.08 9.17 -1.40
N ASP A 77 9.93 9.10 -0.72
CA ASP A 77 9.85 8.98 0.73
C ASP A 77 10.06 7.52 1.18
N LYS A 78 11.27 7.23 1.67
CA LYS A 78 11.65 5.88 2.13
C LYS A 78 10.91 5.44 3.39
N GLU A 79 10.48 6.37 4.23
CA GLU A 79 9.74 6.04 5.45
C GLU A 79 8.31 5.65 5.08
N LYS A 80 7.69 6.41 4.19
CA LYS A 80 6.33 6.16 3.69
C LYS A 80 6.23 4.97 2.75
N PHE A 81 7.27 4.65 1.98
CA PHE A 81 7.25 3.58 0.98
C PHE A 81 8.25 2.46 1.30
N TRP A 82 8.46 2.17 2.58
CA TRP A 82 9.47 1.20 3.02
C TRP A 82 9.25 -0.22 2.47
N ARG A 83 8.01 -0.57 2.11
CA ARG A 83 7.66 -1.86 1.48
C ARG A 83 7.78 -1.86 -0.05
N PHE A 84 8.14 -0.73 -0.67
CA PHE A 84 8.29 -0.65 -2.11
C PHE A 84 9.48 -1.50 -2.56
N ASN A 85 9.17 -2.47 -3.42
CA ASN A 85 10.13 -3.42 -3.97
C ASN A 85 9.77 -3.71 -5.44
N LEU A 86 10.59 -4.50 -6.12
CA LEU A 86 10.36 -4.87 -7.53
C LEU A 86 8.97 -5.48 -7.79
N ASN A 87 8.43 -6.26 -6.85
CA ASN A 87 7.09 -6.84 -7.00
C ASN A 87 6.01 -5.77 -6.92
N LYS A 88 6.16 -4.78 -6.02
CA LYS A 88 5.27 -3.63 -5.93
C LYS A 88 5.34 -2.76 -7.18
N LEU A 89 6.53 -2.54 -7.74
CA LEU A 89 6.66 -1.85 -9.03
C LEU A 89 5.94 -2.61 -10.14
N ASN A 90 6.11 -3.93 -10.24
CA ASN A 90 5.39 -4.73 -11.22
C ASN A 90 3.87 -4.62 -11.04
N GLN A 91 3.37 -4.67 -9.81
CA GLN A 91 1.93 -4.48 -9.53
C GLN A 91 1.46 -3.08 -9.96
N LEU A 92 2.27 -2.05 -9.72
CA LEU A 92 1.97 -0.68 -10.16
C LEU A 92 1.90 -0.59 -11.68
N LEU A 93 2.86 -1.18 -12.40
CA LEU A 93 2.88 -1.23 -13.86
C LEU A 93 1.65 -1.98 -14.40
N TYR A 94 1.33 -3.15 -13.86
CA TYR A 94 0.15 -3.91 -14.29
C TYR A 94 -1.14 -3.14 -14.10
N LYS A 95 -1.29 -2.43 -12.98
CA LYS A 95 -2.46 -1.58 -12.75
C LYS A 95 -2.49 -0.43 -13.76
N HIS A 96 -1.35 0.20 -14.02
CA HIS A 96 -1.26 1.29 -14.99
C HIS A 96 -1.62 0.83 -16.43
N TYR A 97 -1.14 -0.33 -16.86
CA TYR A 97 -1.51 -0.94 -18.15
C TYR A 97 -2.98 -1.32 -18.23
N ALA A 98 -3.58 -1.77 -17.13
CA ALA A 98 -5.01 -2.07 -17.09
C ALA A 98 -5.87 -0.80 -17.29
N GLU A 99 -5.41 0.35 -16.79
CA GLU A 99 -6.07 1.64 -16.98
C GLU A 99 -5.80 2.27 -18.37
N HIS A 100 -4.69 1.87 -19.01
CA HIS A 100 -4.24 2.40 -20.31
C HIS A 100 -4.00 1.25 -21.30
N PRO A 101 -5.04 0.75 -21.98
CA PRO A 101 -4.94 -0.46 -22.82
C PRO A 101 -3.98 -0.34 -24.02
N HIS A 102 -3.56 0.88 -24.37
CA HIS A 102 -2.57 1.13 -25.42
C HIS A 102 -1.12 0.99 -24.94
N LEU A 103 -0.90 0.85 -23.64
CA LEU A 103 0.43 0.70 -23.02
C LEU A 103 0.62 -0.76 -22.61
N ASN A 104 1.60 -1.44 -23.20
CA ASN A 104 1.93 -2.84 -22.87
C ASN A 104 3.34 -3.01 -22.30
N SER A 105 4.14 -1.94 -22.34
CA SER A 105 5.53 -1.96 -21.91
C SER A 105 5.97 -0.61 -21.33
N ILE A 106 7.09 -0.62 -20.60
CA ILE A 106 7.73 0.60 -20.07
C ILE A 106 8.17 1.50 -21.23
N GLU A 107 8.55 0.91 -22.37
CA GLU A 107 8.89 1.63 -23.60
C GLU A 107 7.69 2.41 -24.16
N ASP A 108 6.48 1.83 -24.13
CA ASP A 108 5.27 2.52 -24.57
C ASP A 108 4.97 3.73 -23.68
N ILE A 109 5.10 3.57 -22.36
CA ILE A 109 4.94 4.66 -21.39
C ILE A 109 5.96 5.76 -21.70
N HIS A 110 7.23 5.39 -21.87
CA HIS A 110 8.32 6.34 -22.15
C HIS A 110 8.10 7.12 -23.44
N LYS A 111 7.66 6.44 -24.50
CA LYS A 111 7.35 7.05 -25.79
C LYS A 111 6.18 8.01 -25.69
N GLU A 112 5.07 7.62 -25.04
CA GLU A 112 3.91 8.50 -24.85
C GLU A 112 4.28 9.76 -24.04
N LEU A 113 5.10 9.60 -23.00
CA LEU A 113 5.57 10.73 -22.19
C LEU A 113 6.46 11.69 -22.98
N LYS A 114 7.31 11.18 -23.87
CA LYS A 114 8.11 12.02 -24.77
C LYS A 114 7.27 12.72 -25.83
N GLU A 115 6.28 12.03 -26.39
CA GLU A 115 5.35 12.63 -27.36
C GLU A 115 4.51 13.75 -26.74
N LYS A 116 4.08 13.62 -25.48
CA LYS A 116 3.36 14.68 -24.74
C LYS A 116 4.22 15.90 -24.36
N ARG A 117 5.54 15.79 -24.42
CA ARG A 117 6.49 16.87 -24.07
C ARG A 117 6.82 17.79 -25.27
N ASN A 118 6.58 17.33 -26.50
CA ASN A 118 6.74 18.11 -27.73
C ASN A 118 5.45 18.83 -28.12
#